data_AF-A0A7S2BLL3-F1
#
_entry.id   AF-A0A7S2BLL3-F1
#
_cell.length_a   1.000
_cell.length_b   1.000
_cell.length_c   1.000
_cell.angle_alpha   90.00
_cell.angle_beta   90.00
_cell.angle_gamma   90.00
#
_symmetry.space_group_name_H-M   'P 1'
#
loop_
_entity.id
_entity.type
_entity.pdbx_description
1 polymer ?
#
loop_
_entity_poly.entity_id
_entity_poly.type
_entity_poly.pdbx_seq_one_letter_code
_entity_poly.pdbx_strand_id
1 'polypeptide(L)'
;DVGLPPGPPFFKYSDPATSTEALVEAGFERSSISAEQVGMEWTLDRPEDLWDVFFEGTARTGAILEKQEPAARTKIEAVMRQAVLDAQAQRTSAPPPYVLPQPCLLVSGRVAA
;
A
#
# COMPACT_ATOMS: atom_id res chain seq x y z
N ASP A 1 -5.56 -14.96 11.85
CA ASP A 1 -4.76 -14.28 12.88
C ASP A 1 -3.34 -14.84 12.86
N VAL A 2 -2.32 -13.99 12.97
CA VAL A 2 -0.90 -14.38 12.96
C VAL A 2 -0.24 -14.37 14.34
N GLY A 3 -0.96 -13.98 15.40
CA GLY A 3 -0.38 -13.88 16.76
C GLY A 3 0.52 -12.66 16.96
N LEU A 4 0.45 -11.69 16.02
CA LEU A 4 1.08 -10.39 16.17
C LEU A 4 0.13 -9.46 16.94
N PRO A 5 0.64 -8.51 17.75
CA PRO A 5 -0.19 -7.46 18.33
C PRO A 5 -1.02 -6.74 17.25
N PRO A 6 -2.23 -6.24 17.57
CA PRO A 6 -3.00 -5.44 16.64
C PRO A 6 -2.17 -4.23 16.21
N GLY A 7 -2.03 -4.03 14.90
CA GLY A 7 -1.36 -2.84 14.38
C GLY A 7 -2.38 -1.74 14.09
N PRO A 8 -1.91 -0.53 13.78
CA PRO A 8 -2.80 0.52 13.30
C PRO A 8 -3.53 0.07 12.03
N PRO A 9 -4.69 0.68 11.72
CA PRO A 9 -5.33 0.53 10.42
C PRO A 9 -4.34 0.79 9.29
N PHE A 10 -4.39 0.00 8.21
CA PHE A 10 -3.43 0.06 7.11
C PHE A 10 -3.32 1.47 6.49
N PHE A 11 -4.45 2.19 6.42
CA PHE A 11 -4.55 3.54 5.86
C PHE A 11 -4.64 4.64 6.93
N LYS A 12 -4.18 4.38 8.17
CA LYS A 12 -4.29 5.35 9.29
C LYS A 12 -3.79 6.75 8.89
N TYR A 13 -2.64 6.83 8.21
CA TYR A 13 -2.01 8.09 7.82
C TYR A 13 -2.40 8.57 6.41
N SER A 14 -3.37 7.91 5.77
CA SER A 14 -3.93 8.40 4.51
C SER A 14 -4.96 9.52 4.71
N ASP A 15 -5.40 9.75 5.96
CA ASP A 15 -6.23 10.89 6.34
C ASP A 15 -5.34 12.10 6.73
N PRO A 16 -5.46 13.25 6.03
CA PRO A 16 -4.69 14.45 6.35
C PRO A 16 -4.86 14.95 7.78
N ALA A 17 -6.06 14.82 8.36
CA ALA A 17 -6.31 15.26 9.73
C ALA A 17 -5.52 14.39 10.72
N THR A 18 -5.64 13.06 10.61
CA THR A 18 -4.88 12.11 11.43
C THR A 18 -3.37 12.34 11.35
N SER A 19 -2.83 12.59 10.14
CA SER A 19 -1.40 12.87 9.96
C SER A 19 -0.98 14.23 10.52
N THR A 20 -1.83 15.26 10.40
CA THR A 20 -1.58 16.59 10.97
C THR A 20 -1.52 16.53 12.49
N GLU A 21 -2.48 15.87 13.13
CA GLU A 21 -2.48 15.71 14.59
C GLU A 21 -1.24 14.95 15.07
N ALA A 22 -0.85 13.87 14.38
CA ALA A 22 0.36 13.12 14.73
C ALA A 22 1.64 13.97 14.66
N LEU A 23 1.76 14.86 13.66
CA LEU A 23 2.90 15.78 13.57
C LEU A 23 2.85 16.85 14.67
N VAL A 24 1.68 17.39 15.01
CA VAL A 24 1.54 18.36 16.11
C VAL A 24 1.93 17.73 17.44
N GLU A 25 1.46 16.51 17.71
CA GLU A 25 1.84 15.73 18.91
C GLU A 25 3.36 15.47 18.97
N ALA A 26 4.01 15.35 17.81
CA ALA A 26 5.46 15.21 17.69
C ALA A 26 6.24 16.53 17.80
N GLY A 27 5.57 17.68 17.99
CA GLY A 27 6.20 18.98 18.21
C GLY A 27 6.37 19.85 16.96
N PHE A 28 5.76 19.48 15.84
CA PHE A 28 5.75 20.32 14.63
C PHE A 28 4.78 21.50 14.77
N GLU A 29 5.15 22.64 14.18
CA GLU A 29 4.31 23.83 14.17
C GLU A 29 3.08 23.61 13.27
N ARG A 30 1.87 23.61 13.84
CA ARG A 30 0.62 23.36 13.10
C ARG A 30 0.47 24.21 11.84
N SER A 31 0.80 25.50 11.92
CA SER A 31 0.70 26.44 10.80
C SER A 31 1.65 26.14 9.64
N SER A 32 2.69 25.33 9.88
CA SER A 32 3.67 24.92 8.85
C SER A 32 3.31 23.61 8.17
N ILE A 33 2.32 22.87 8.69
CA ILE A 33 1.99 21.54 8.19
C ILE A 33 1.21 21.66 6.88
N SER A 34 1.67 20.93 5.87
CA SER A 34 0.96 20.74 4.61
C SER A 34 0.75 19.25 4.34
N ALA A 35 -0.36 18.93 3.69
CA ALA A 35 -0.67 17.59 3.22
C ALA A 35 -1.10 17.67 1.75
N GLU A 36 -0.51 16.82 0.91
CA GLU A 36 -0.86 16.73 -0.50
C GLU A 36 -0.92 15.28 -0.96
N GLN A 37 -1.85 14.98 -1.87
CA GLN A 37 -1.89 13.67 -2.51
C GLN A 37 -0.96 13.68 -3.71
N VAL A 38 0.03 12.78 -3.70
CA VAL A 38 0.96 12.60 -4.81
C VAL A 38 0.51 11.39 -5.62
N GLY A 39 0.18 11.62 -6.89
CA GLY A 39 -0.05 10.54 -7.84
C GLY A 39 1.24 9.79 -8.11
N MET A 40 1.27 8.49 -7.79
CA MET A 40 2.40 7.63 -8.11
C MET A 40 1.89 6.41 -8.87
N GLU A 41 2.80 5.84 -9.64
CA GLU A 41 2.57 4.61 -10.40
C GLU A 41 3.53 3.54 -9.90
N TRP A 42 3.01 2.32 -9.76
CA TRP A 42 3.79 1.15 -9.43
C TRP A 42 3.84 0.23 -10.65
N THR A 43 5.05 0.03 -11.16
CA THR A 43 5.34 -0.78 -12.34
C THR A 43 5.68 -2.21 -11.93
N LEU A 44 5.05 -3.19 -12.57
CA LEU A 44 5.31 -4.61 -12.43
C LEU A 44 5.71 -5.20 -13.79
N ASP A 45 6.68 -6.11 -13.80
CA ASP A 45 7.15 -6.76 -15.03
C ASP A 45 6.23 -7.93 -15.41
N ARG A 46 5.69 -8.62 -14.40
CA ARG A 46 4.77 -9.74 -14.52
C ARG A 46 3.53 -9.50 -13.67
N PRO A 47 2.36 -10.04 -14.04
CA PRO A 47 1.15 -9.88 -13.24
C PRO A 47 1.22 -10.64 -11.90
N GLU A 48 2.12 -11.63 -11.77
CA GLU A 48 2.39 -12.35 -10.53
C GLU A 48 3.24 -11.56 -9.52
N ASP A 49 3.97 -10.53 -9.95
CA ASP A 49 4.88 -9.78 -9.07
C ASP A 49 4.14 -9.16 -7.86
N LEU A 50 2.85 -8.86 -8.01
CA LEU A 50 2.02 -8.39 -6.92
C LEU A 50 1.92 -9.44 -5.79
N TRP A 51 1.78 -10.72 -6.13
CA TRP A 51 1.77 -11.79 -5.12
C TRP A 51 3.11 -11.85 -4.40
N ASP A 52 4.23 -11.89 -5.15
CA ASP A 52 5.57 -12.01 -4.58
C ASP A 52 5.86 -10.87 -3.57
N VAL A 53 5.50 -9.63 -3.92
CA VAL A 53 5.69 -8.47 -3.04
C VAL A 53 4.84 -8.54 -1.78
N PHE A 54 3.59 -9.00 -1.87
CA PHE A 54 2.75 -9.14 -0.68
C PHE A 54 3.18 -10.34 0.19
N PHE A 55 3.55 -11.46 -0.44
CA PHE A 55 3.92 -12.69 0.25
C PHE A 55 5.27 -12.56 0.96
N GLU A 56 6.28 -12.04 0.28
CA GLU A 56 7.65 -11.95 0.79
C GLU A 56 7.98 -10.57 1.39
N GLY A 57 7.35 -9.51 0.88
CA GLY A 57 7.70 -8.11 1.21
C GLY A 57 6.92 -7.51 2.39
N THR A 58 5.97 -8.23 3.00
CA THR A 58 5.14 -7.68 4.08
C THR A 58 5.13 -8.55 5.34
N ALA A 59 5.34 -7.91 6.50
CA ALA A 59 5.44 -8.64 7.77
C ALA A 59 4.11 -9.31 8.19
N ARG A 60 2.99 -8.57 8.15
CA ARG A 60 1.69 -9.10 8.59
C ARG A 60 0.96 -9.83 7.47
N THR A 61 0.85 -9.23 6.29
CA THR A 61 0.09 -9.84 5.18
C THR A 61 0.80 -11.10 4.68
N GLY A 62 2.12 -11.08 4.52
CA GLY A 62 2.91 -12.26 4.18
C GLY A 62 2.70 -13.41 5.16
N ALA A 63 2.79 -13.14 6.47
CA ALA A 63 2.51 -14.15 7.50
C ALA A 63 1.05 -14.67 7.49
N ILE A 64 0.07 -13.83 7.12
CA ILE A 64 -1.33 -14.28 6.96
C ILE A 64 -1.45 -15.22 5.76
N LEU A 65 -0.80 -14.88 4.65
CA LEU A 65 -0.77 -15.67 3.43
C LEU A 65 -0.04 -17.01 3.65
N GLU A 66 1.06 -16.99 4.40
CA GLU A 66 1.80 -18.19 4.80
C GLU A 66 0.96 -19.12 5.69
N LYS A 67 0.00 -18.61 6.47
CA LYS A 67 -0.88 -19.49 7.27
C LYS A 67 -2.06 -20.07 6.47
N GLN A 68 -2.22 -19.70 5.20
CA GLN A 68 -3.29 -20.28 4.37
C GLN A 68 -2.92 -21.68 3.91
N GLU A 69 -3.94 -22.53 3.78
CA GLU A 69 -3.82 -23.84 3.13
C GLU A 69 -3.28 -23.69 1.69
N PRO A 70 -2.49 -24.65 1.17
CA PRO A 70 -1.90 -24.54 -0.17
C PRO A 70 -2.92 -24.23 -1.27
N ALA A 71 -4.08 -24.91 -1.25
CA ALA A 71 -5.15 -24.68 -2.21
C ALA A 71 -5.79 -23.28 -2.09
N ALA A 72 -5.79 -22.68 -0.90
CA ALA A 72 -6.26 -21.31 -0.71
C ALA A 72 -5.23 -20.29 -1.22
N ARG A 73 -3.92 -20.53 -1.00
CA ARG A 73 -2.85 -19.68 -1.54
C ARG A 73 -2.92 -19.60 -3.06
N THR A 74 -3.01 -20.73 -3.76
CA THR A 74 -3.13 -20.76 -5.22
C THR A 74 -4.35 -19.98 -5.72
N LYS A 75 -5.48 -20.03 -5.00
CA LYS A 75 -6.67 -19.24 -5.35
C LYS A 75 -6.44 -17.74 -5.14
N ILE A 76 -5.82 -17.34 -4.04
CA ILE A 76 -5.51 -15.94 -3.74
C ILE A 76 -4.54 -15.38 -4.80
N GLU A 77 -3.46 -16.10 -5.09
CA GLU A 77 -2.49 -15.73 -6.13
C GLU A 77 -3.17 -15.55 -7.49
N ALA A 78 -4.04 -16.48 -7.90
CA ALA A 78 -4.77 -16.38 -9.15
C ALA A 78 -5.71 -15.15 -9.19
N VAL A 79 -6.38 -14.82 -8.08
CA VAL A 79 -7.24 -13.63 -7.99
C VAL A 79 -6.41 -12.35 -8.05
N MET A 80 -5.26 -12.30 -7.36
CA MET A 80 -4.35 -11.15 -7.40
C MET A 80 -3.80 -10.93 -8.81
N ARG A 81 -3.35 -11.99 -9.47
CA ARG A 81 -2.91 -11.94 -10.88
C ARG A 81 -4.01 -11.40 -11.78
N GLN A 82 -5.23 -11.91 -11.65
CA GLN A 82 -6.36 -11.44 -12.47
C GLN A 82 -6.68 -9.97 -12.21
N ALA A 83 -6.60 -9.50 -10.96
CA ALA A 83 -6.82 -8.09 -10.63
C ALA A 83 -5.79 -7.16 -11.32
N VAL A 84 -4.53 -7.58 -11.44
CA VAL A 84 -3.51 -6.83 -12.19
C VAL A 84 -3.85 -6.77 -13.68
N LEU A 85 -4.26 -7.89 -14.27
CA LEU A 85 -4.68 -7.96 -15.68
C LEU A 85 -5.89 -7.07 -15.96
N ASP A 86 -6.90 -7.13 -15.09
CA ASP A 86 -8.13 -6.33 -15.21
C ASP A 86 -7.83 -4.84 -15.08
N ALA A 87 -6.98 -4.45 -14.11
CA ALA A 87 -6.56 -3.06 -13.93
C ALA A 87 -5.80 -2.53 -15.15
N GLN A 88 -4.94 -3.34 -15.76
CA GLN A 88 -4.29 -2.97 -17.02
C GLN A 88 -5.29 -2.81 -18.16
N ALA A 89 -6.18 -3.80 -18.37
CA ALA A 89 -7.15 -3.77 -19.46
C ALA A 89 -8.10 -2.57 -19.40
N GLN A 90 -8.40 -2.06 -18.20
CA GLN A 90 -9.18 -0.83 -18.00
C GLN A 90 -8.42 0.43 -18.42
N ARG A 91 -7.08 0.42 -18.39
CA ARG A 91 -6.23 1.57 -18.73
C ARG A 91 -5.71 1.53 -20.16
N THR A 92 -5.31 0.35 -20.65
CA THR A 92 -4.61 0.19 -21.92
C THR A 92 -4.62 -1.26 -22.42
N SER A 93 -4.52 -1.44 -23.73
CA SER A 93 -4.28 -2.73 -24.39
C SER A 93 -2.79 -2.98 -24.71
N ALA A 94 -1.90 -2.07 -24.29
CA ALA A 94 -0.47 -2.21 -24.48
C ALA A 94 0.09 -3.46 -23.77
N PRO A 95 1.19 -4.04 -24.29
CA PRO A 95 1.91 -5.10 -23.58
C PRO A 95 2.52 -4.57 -22.27
N PRO A 96 3.04 -5.48 -21.41
CA PRO A 96 3.76 -5.10 -20.19
C PRO A 96 4.83 -4.01 -20.43
N PRO A 97 5.13 -3.19 -19.41
CA PRO A 97 4.88 -3.47 -18.00
C PRO A 97 3.46 -3.14 -17.53
N TYR A 98 3.03 -3.81 -16.45
CA TYR A 98 1.75 -3.54 -15.79
C TYR A 98 1.91 -2.34 -14.87
N VAL A 99 1.00 -1.37 -14.96
CA VAL A 99 1.11 -0.12 -14.19
C VAL A 99 -0.12 0.07 -13.29
N LEU A 100 0.08 -0.04 -11.98
CA LEU A 100 -0.94 0.16 -10.97
C LEU A 100 -0.87 1.59 -10.40
N PRO A 101 -1.98 2.32 -10.29
CA PRO A 101 -1.99 3.59 -9.56
C PRO A 101 -1.81 3.32 -8.06
N GLN A 102 -0.83 3.98 -7.44
CA GLN A 102 -0.53 3.84 -6.02
C GLN A 102 -0.30 5.20 -5.37
N PRO A 103 -1.34 6.06 -5.26
CA PRO A 103 -1.17 7.39 -4.68
C PRO A 103 -0.72 7.31 -3.23
N CYS A 104 0.07 8.29 -2.79
CA CYS A 104 0.38 8.50 -1.38
C CYS A 104 -0.10 9.87 -0.89
N LEU A 105 -0.23 10.01 0.42
CA LEU A 105 -0.35 11.30 1.07
C LEU A 105 1.04 11.71 1.55
N LEU A 106 1.59 12.78 0.98
CA LEU A 106 2.80 13.42 1.47
C LEU A 106 2.38 14.46 2.52
N VAL A 107 2.94 14.34 3.72
CA VAL A 107 2.72 15.30 4.81
C VAL A 107 4.06 15.83 5.29
N SER A 108 4.17 17.15 5.36
CA SER A 108 5.41 17.83 5.74
C SER A 108 5.13 18.95 6.74
N GLY A 109 6.11 19.32 7.56
CA GLY A 109 6.02 20.41 8.52
C GLY A 109 7.41 20.83 9.01
N ARG A 110 7.47 21.91 9.78
CA ARG A 110 8.69 22.41 10.44
C ARG A 110 8.56 22.28 11.96
N VAL A 111 9.68 21.99 12.63
CA VAL A 111 9.82 22.12 14.08
C VAL A 111 10.37 23.52 14.36
N ALA A 112 9.88 24.18 15.40
CA ALA A 112 10.41 25.47 15.85
C ALA A 112 11.91 25.34 16.16
N ALA A 113 12.72 26.27 15.66
CA ALA A 113 14.15 26.35 15.96
C ALA A 113 14.41 26.79 17.40
#